data_AF-A0A368H225-F1
#
_entry.id   AF-A0A368H225-F1
#
_cell.length_a   1.000
_cell.length_b   1.000
_cell.length_c   1.000
_cell.angle_alpha   90.00
_cell.angle_beta   90.00
_cell.angle_gamma   90.00
#
_symmetry.space_group_name_H-M   'P 1'
#
loop_
_entity.id
_entity.type
_entity.pdbx_description
1 polymer ?
#
loop_
_entity_poly.entity_id
_entity_poly.type
_entity_poly.pdbx_seq_one_letter_code
_entity_poly.pdbx_strand_id
1 'polypeptide(L)'
;MVDKPIANKRHQSILESTSNTGRFSGFAGKTPFDEAVVDSLADQYSDYRVEIKSYFYTAVGMMQGDKDQLKKDVLLPAREKFLGFITKFLKKNPSGFLVGDSVTWVDLLISEHCATMLEIAPDFLDGHPEVKAHMEKVRAIPNLKKWIETRPSSSF
;
A
#
# COMPACT_ATOMS: atom_id res chain seq x y z
N MET A 1 -6.11 -19.54 25.44
CA MET A 1 -5.55 -19.65 24.08
C MET A 1 -6.39 -18.73 23.21
N VAL A 2 -5.85 -17.57 22.83
CA VAL A 2 -6.60 -16.56 22.09
C VAL A 2 -6.45 -16.85 20.60
N ASP A 3 -7.57 -17.10 19.92
CA ASP A 3 -7.62 -17.28 18.47
C ASP A 3 -6.94 -16.10 17.77
N LYS A 4 -5.85 -16.36 17.05
CA LYS A 4 -5.32 -15.39 16.08
C LYS A 4 -6.39 -15.20 14.99
N PRO A 5 -6.80 -13.96 14.68
CA PRO A 5 -7.95 -13.72 13.83
C PRO A 5 -7.69 -14.22 12.41
N ILE A 6 -8.61 -15.03 11.90
CA ILE A 6 -8.60 -15.68 10.58
C ILE A 6 -8.33 -14.69 9.43
N ALA A 7 -8.69 -13.41 9.61
CA ALA A 7 -8.40 -12.34 8.66
C ALA A 7 -6.89 -12.09 8.44
N ASN A 8 -6.05 -12.25 9.48
CA ASN A 8 -4.62 -12.06 9.36
C ASN A 8 -3.98 -13.16 8.50
N LYS A 9 -4.46 -14.41 8.61
CA LYS A 9 -3.98 -15.53 7.78
C LYS A 9 -4.25 -15.34 6.28
N ARG A 10 -5.43 -14.81 5.91
CA ARG A 10 -5.76 -14.55 4.49
C ARG A 10 -4.91 -13.43 3.90
N HIS A 11 -4.66 -12.36 4.66
CA HIS A 11 -3.82 -11.26 4.18
C HIS A 11 -2.37 -11.70 3.96
N GLN A 12 -1.82 -12.45 4.92
CA GLN A 12 -0.49 -13.06 4.81
C GLN A 12 -0.38 -14.01 3.60
N SER A 13 -1.41 -14.84 3.34
CA SER A 13 -1.40 -15.71 2.15
C SER A 13 -1.43 -14.96 0.81
N ILE A 14 -2.05 -13.78 0.77
CA ILE A 14 -2.06 -12.93 -0.43
C ILE A 14 -0.67 -12.35 -0.66
N LEU A 15 -0.04 -11.79 0.39
CA LEU A 15 1.33 -11.28 0.29
C LEU A 15 2.31 -12.36 -0.15
N GLU A 16 2.21 -13.56 0.41
CA GLU A 16 3.06 -14.69 0.03
C GLU A 16 2.87 -15.09 -1.44
N SER A 17 1.62 -15.14 -1.91
CA SER A 17 1.31 -15.37 -3.32
C SER A 17 1.83 -14.25 -4.23
N THR A 18 1.72 -12.99 -3.82
CA THR A 18 2.21 -11.83 -4.58
C THR A 18 3.73 -11.79 -4.61
N SER A 19 4.42 -12.07 -3.50
CA SER A 19 5.88 -12.17 -3.42
C SER A 19 6.40 -13.28 -4.34
N ASN A 20 5.78 -14.47 -4.29
CA ASN A 20 6.11 -15.56 -5.20
C ASN A 20 5.93 -15.16 -6.68
N THR A 21 4.81 -14.52 -7.01
CA THR A 21 4.55 -14.05 -8.39
C THR A 21 5.55 -12.98 -8.82
N GLY A 22 5.92 -12.07 -7.91
CA GLY A 22 6.94 -11.05 -8.12
C GLY A 22 8.30 -11.67 -8.43
N ARG A 23 8.69 -12.73 -7.72
CA ARG A 23 9.94 -13.47 -7.96
C ARG A 23 9.93 -14.09 -9.36
N PHE A 24 8.85 -14.76 -9.75
CA PHE A 24 8.74 -15.38 -11.09
C PHE A 24 8.71 -14.36 -12.24
N SER A 25 8.20 -13.15 -11.97
CA SER A 25 8.00 -12.12 -13.01
C SER A 25 9.08 -11.02 -13.01
N GLY A 26 10.10 -11.12 -12.15
CA GLY A 26 11.20 -10.16 -12.08
C GLY A 26 10.89 -8.84 -11.35
N PHE A 27 9.85 -8.82 -10.50
CA PHE A 27 9.42 -7.64 -9.73
C PHE A 27 9.67 -7.77 -8.22
N ALA A 28 10.44 -8.76 -7.78
CA ALA A 28 10.77 -8.96 -6.37
C ALA A 28 11.94 -8.10 -5.87
N GLY A 29 12.78 -7.60 -6.78
CA GLY A 29 14.06 -6.96 -6.45
C GLY A 29 15.19 -7.57 -7.28
N LYS A 30 16.31 -6.86 -7.41
CA LYS A 30 17.44 -7.33 -8.24
C LYS A 30 18.39 -8.26 -7.48
N THR A 31 18.37 -8.19 -6.15
CA THR A 31 19.24 -8.98 -5.27
C THR A 31 18.41 -9.61 -4.14
N PRO A 32 18.89 -10.68 -3.49
CA PRO A 32 18.22 -11.27 -2.33
C PRO A 32 17.99 -10.27 -1.19
N PHE A 33 18.88 -9.29 -1.05
CA PHE A 33 18.72 -8.21 -0.08
C PHE A 33 17.60 -7.26 -0.49
N ASP A 34 17.53 -6.85 -1.76
CA ASP A 34 16.41 -6.03 -2.26
C ASP A 34 15.07 -6.76 -2.07
N GLU A 35 15.02 -8.07 -2.36
CA GLU A 35 13.83 -8.89 -2.11
C GLU A 35 13.39 -8.86 -0.65
N ALA A 36 14.33 -9.03 0.28
CA ALA A 36 14.03 -8.96 1.71
C ALA A 36 13.53 -7.56 2.13
N VAL A 37 14.07 -6.49 1.54
CA VAL A 37 13.58 -5.13 1.80
C VAL A 37 12.18 -4.92 1.24
N VAL A 38 11.91 -5.41 0.02
CA VAL A 38 10.58 -5.38 -0.59
C VAL A 38 9.56 -6.13 0.27
N ASP A 39 9.90 -7.35 0.71
CA ASP A 39 9.04 -8.15 1.60
C ASP A 39 8.80 -7.40 2.94
N SER A 40 9.83 -6.77 3.53
CA SER A 40 9.68 -6.01 4.78
C SER A 40 8.77 -4.77 4.65
N LEU A 41 8.79 -4.10 3.50
CA LEU A 41 7.91 -2.96 3.22
C LEU A 41 6.45 -3.41 3.09
N ALA A 42 6.23 -4.59 2.51
CA ALA A 42 4.91 -5.17 2.38
C ALA A 42 4.34 -5.64 3.73
N ASP A 43 5.16 -6.24 4.59
CA ASP A 43 4.78 -6.58 5.96
C ASP A 43 4.39 -5.32 6.74
N GLN A 44 5.18 -4.25 6.62
CA GLN A 44 4.86 -2.97 7.25
C GLN A 44 3.54 -2.36 6.74
N TYR A 45 3.22 -2.55 5.46
CA TYR A 45 1.92 -2.19 4.89
C TYR A 45 0.79 -3.03 5.48
N SER A 46 1.00 -4.33 5.67
CA SER A 46 0.01 -5.21 6.29
C SER A 46 -0.31 -4.83 7.73
N ASP A 47 0.70 -4.49 8.52
CA ASP A 47 0.50 -3.97 9.87
C ASP A 47 -0.33 -2.68 9.85
N TYR A 48 0.01 -1.76 8.95
CA TYR A 48 -0.77 -0.54 8.73
C TYR A 48 -2.23 -0.84 8.34
N ARG A 49 -2.47 -1.80 7.43
CA ARG A 49 -3.82 -2.21 7.01
C ARG A 49 -4.64 -2.79 8.16
N VAL A 50 -3.99 -3.48 9.10
CA VAL A 50 -4.64 -3.95 10.34
C VAL A 50 -4.98 -2.77 11.24
N GLU A 51 -4.07 -1.81 11.42
CA GLU A 51 -4.31 -0.59 12.22
C GLU A 51 -5.51 0.20 11.70
N ILE A 52 -5.61 0.44 10.38
CA ILE A 52 -6.69 1.25 9.79
C ILE A 52 -7.98 0.48 9.48
N LYS A 53 -8.06 -0.80 9.87
CA LYS A 53 -9.12 -1.72 9.45
C LYS A 53 -10.52 -1.19 9.79
N SER A 54 -10.72 -0.70 11.01
CA SER A 54 -12.02 -0.17 11.46
C SER A 54 -12.47 1.03 10.65
N TYR A 55 -11.57 1.98 10.38
CA TYR A 55 -11.83 3.12 9.50
C TYR A 55 -12.21 2.64 8.09
N PHE A 56 -11.39 1.78 7.49
CA PHE A 56 -11.58 1.34 6.10
C PHE A 56 -12.94 0.66 5.91
N TYR A 57 -13.28 -0.33 6.75
CA TYR A 57 -14.57 -1.03 6.64
C TYR A 57 -15.77 -0.13 6.94
N THR A 58 -15.63 0.84 7.84
CA THR A 58 -16.70 1.83 8.09
C THR A 58 -16.89 2.75 6.88
N ALA A 59 -15.79 3.24 6.31
CA ALA A 59 -15.81 4.17 5.19
C ALA A 59 -16.40 3.56 3.91
N VAL A 60 -16.30 2.24 3.73
CA VAL A 60 -16.88 1.51 2.59
C VAL A 60 -18.25 0.86 2.91
N GLY A 61 -18.86 1.18 4.06
CA GLY A 61 -20.22 0.73 4.42
C GLY A 61 -20.32 -0.73 4.85
N MET A 62 -19.21 -1.39 5.15
CA MET A 62 -19.15 -2.79 5.61
C MET A 62 -19.15 -2.93 7.15
N MET A 63 -19.03 -1.81 7.86
CA MET A 63 -19.06 -1.75 9.32
C MET A 63 -19.82 -0.49 9.76
N GLN A 64 -20.56 -0.58 10.86
CA GLN A 64 -21.19 0.59 11.48
C GLN A 64 -20.15 1.33 12.34
N GLY A 65 -20.11 2.65 12.25
CA GLY A 65 -19.20 3.48 13.01
C GLY A 65 -19.23 4.95 12.57
N ASP A 66 -18.63 5.81 13.39
CA ASP A 66 -18.41 7.21 13.04
C ASP A 66 -17.14 7.34 12.18
N LYS A 67 -17.32 7.54 10.88
CA LYS A 67 -16.22 7.67 9.91
C LYS A 67 -15.29 8.84 10.27
N ASP A 68 -15.83 9.98 10.70
CA ASP A 68 -15.05 11.19 10.95
C ASP A 68 -14.24 11.07 12.24
N GLN A 69 -14.81 10.44 13.27
CA GLN A 69 -14.07 10.13 14.49
C GLN A 69 -12.96 9.11 14.22
N LEU A 70 -13.27 8.01 13.51
CA LEU A 70 -12.27 6.99 13.12
C LEU A 70 -11.18 7.57 12.21
N LYS A 71 -11.50 8.56 11.37
CA LYS A 71 -10.50 9.25 10.57
C LYS A 71 -9.45 9.92 11.46
N LYS A 72 -9.88 10.65 12.47
CA LYS A 72 -9.01 11.39 13.40
C LYS A 72 -8.22 10.48 14.32
N ASP A 73 -8.87 9.47 14.89
CA ASP A 73 -8.28 8.65 15.96
C ASP A 73 -7.50 7.46 15.42
N VAL A 74 -7.85 6.96 14.23
CA VAL A 74 -7.28 5.72 13.68
C VAL A 74 -6.53 5.99 12.38
N LEU A 75 -7.20 6.56 11.36
CA LEU A 75 -6.58 6.71 10.05
C LEU A 75 -5.38 7.64 10.07
N LEU A 76 -5.56 8.88 10.53
CA LEU A 76 -4.50 9.90 10.43
C LEU A 76 -3.23 9.53 11.22
N PRO A 77 -3.30 9.02 12.46
CA PRO A 77 -2.11 8.59 13.20
C PRO A 77 -1.37 7.43 12.52
N ALA A 78 -2.10 6.39 12.10
CA ALA A 78 -1.53 5.23 11.41
C ALA A 78 -0.93 5.62 10.05
N ARG A 79 -1.61 6.51 9.31
CA ARG A 79 -1.13 7.11 8.08
C ARG A 79 0.18 7.84 8.28
N GLU A 80 0.27 8.76 9.25
CA GLU A 80 1.47 9.54 9.49
C GLU A 80 2.69 8.66 9.76
N LYS A 81 2.51 7.62 10.59
CA LYS A 81 3.55 6.62 10.86
C LYS A 81 3.97 5.88 9.58
N PHE A 82 3.00 5.36 8.83
CA PHE A 82 3.26 4.55 7.65
C PHE A 82 3.86 5.38 6.51
N LEU A 83 3.22 6.46 6.10
CA LEU A 83 3.70 7.33 5.02
C LEU A 83 5.01 8.04 5.39
N GLY A 84 5.23 8.34 6.67
CA GLY A 84 6.52 8.82 7.16
C GLY A 84 7.64 7.79 6.99
N PHE A 85 7.36 6.50 7.17
CA PHE A 85 8.31 5.42 6.87
C PHE A 85 8.57 5.30 5.37
N ILE A 86 7.53 5.27 4.54
CA ILE A 86 7.63 5.21 3.08
C ILE A 86 8.44 6.39 2.52
N THR A 87 8.19 7.60 3.01
CA THR A 87 8.92 8.81 2.62
C THR A 87 10.42 8.70 2.90
N LYS A 88 10.83 8.02 3.99
CA LYS A 88 12.25 7.78 4.26
C LYS A 88 12.90 6.88 3.21
N PHE A 89 12.21 5.88 2.69
CA PHE A 89 12.71 5.03 1.61
C PHE A 89 12.83 5.83 0.31
N LEU A 90 11.78 6.56 -0.06
CA LEU A 90 11.77 7.40 -1.26
C LEU A 90 12.86 8.47 -1.24
N LYS A 91 13.10 9.13 -0.10
CA LYS A 91 14.17 10.14 0.04
C LYS A 91 15.58 9.56 -0.09
N LYS A 92 15.77 8.31 0.34
CA LYS A 92 17.05 7.62 0.23
C LYS A 92 17.30 7.08 -1.18
N ASN A 93 16.27 6.98 -2.00
CA ASN A 93 16.33 6.35 -3.30
C ASN A 93 16.05 7.34 -4.44
N PRO A 94 17.08 7.80 -5.18
CA PRO A 94 16.91 8.80 -6.23
C PRO A 94 16.12 8.29 -7.45
N SER A 95 15.91 6.98 -7.59
CA SER A 95 15.13 6.42 -8.71
C SER A 95 13.65 6.80 -8.64
N GLY A 96 13.15 7.14 -7.45
CA GLY A 96 11.73 7.37 -7.17
C GLY A 96 10.91 6.08 -7.05
N PHE A 97 11.55 4.90 -7.01
CA PHE A 97 10.95 3.65 -6.54
C PHE A 97 11.33 3.38 -5.08
N LEU A 98 10.64 2.45 -4.42
CA LEU A 98 10.88 2.15 -3.01
C LEU A 98 12.19 1.40 -2.79
N VAL A 99 12.54 0.49 -3.70
CA VAL A 99 13.74 -0.34 -3.62
C VAL A 99 14.43 -0.39 -4.98
N GLY A 100 15.75 -0.17 -5.01
CA GLY A 100 16.54 -0.20 -6.22
C GLY A 100 16.15 0.87 -7.26
N ASP A 101 16.33 0.56 -8.53
CA ASP A 101 16.18 1.48 -9.67
C ASP A 101 15.04 1.06 -10.64
N SER A 102 14.27 0.03 -10.29
CA SER A 102 13.19 -0.52 -11.09
C SER A 102 11.94 -0.79 -10.26
N VAL A 103 10.77 -0.81 -10.92
CA VAL A 103 9.50 -1.12 -10.26
C VAL A 103 9.53 -2.52 -9.62
N THR A 104 9.02 -2.60 -8.39
CA THR A 104 8.78 -3.84 -7.66
C THR A 104 7.31 -3.99 -7.32
N TRP A 105 6.90 -5.16 -6.84
CA TRP A 105 5.48 -5.38 -6.50
C TRP A 105 5.00 -4.52 -5.32
N VAL A 106 5.89 -4.08 -4.42
CA VAL A 106 5.50 -3.17 -3.32
C VAL A 106 5.22 -1.75 -3.81
N ASP A 107 5.85 -1.31 -4.92
CA ASP A 107 5.51 -0.06 -5.58
C ASP A 107 4.06 -0.08 -6.09
N LEU A 108 3.64 -1.22 -6.68
CA LEU A 108 2.26 -1.44 -7.13
C LEU A 108 1.29 -1.45 -5.94
N LEU A 109 1.64 -2.16 -4.87
CA LEU A 109 0.82 -2.28 -3.66
C LEU A 109 0.52 -0.91 -3.03
N ILE A 110 1.56 -0.10 -2.83
CA ILE A 110 1.45 1.19 -2.16
C ILE A 110 0.77 2.21 -3.08
N SER A 111 1.11 2.24 -4.38
CA SER A 111 0.50 3.17 -5.33
C SER A 111 -0.99 2.90 -5.53
N GLU A 112 -1.42 1.64 -5.58
CA GLU A 112 -2.85 1.29 -5.67
C GLU A 112 -3.58 1.68 -4.39
N HIS A 113 -3.04 1.33 -3.22
CA HIS A 113 -3.67 1.68 -1.94
C HIS A 113 -3.82 3.19 -1.78
N CYS A 114 -2.81 3.99 -2.15
CA CYS A 114 -2.90 5.45 -2.11
C CYS A 114 -4.00 5.98 -3.04
N ALA A 115 -4.13 5.43 -4.25
CA ALA A 115 -5.18 5.83 -5.18
C ALA A 115 -6.59 5.52 -4.63
N THR A 116 -6.81 4.30 -4.11
CA THR A 116 -8.08 3.92 -3.47
C THR A 116 -8.38 4.81 -2.26
N MET A 117 -7.39 5.12 -1.43
CA MET A 117 -7.60 5.96 -0.26
C MET A 117 -7.96 7.41 -0.63
N LEU A 118 -7.45 7.95 -1.74
CA LEU A 118 -7.84 9.28 -2.22
C LEU A 118 -9.31 9.35 -2.64
N GLU A 119 -9.88 8.25 -3.15
CA GLU A 119 -11.32 8.17 -3.44
C GLU A 119 -12.17 8.20 -2.15
N ILE A 120 -11.64 7.64 -1.05
CA ILE A 120 -12.34 7.53 0.24
C ILE A 120 -12.13 8.78 1.12
N ALA A 121 -10.93 9.36 1.06
CA ALA A 121 -10.44 10.50 1.82
C ALA A 121 -9.50 11.35 0.92
N PRO A 122 -10.03 12.40 0.27
CA PRO A 122 -9.27 13.19 -0.71
C PRO A 122 -8.00 13.88 -0.16
N ASP A 123 -7.95 14.13 1.14
CA ASP A 123 -6.83 14.70 1.90
C ASP A 123 -5.83 13.63 2.38
N PHE A 124 -5.94 12.38 1.91
CA PHE A 124 -5.11 11.28 2.40
C PHE A 124 -3.62 11.54 2.17
N LEU A 125 -3.20 12.14 1.05
CA LEU A 125 -1.77 12.40 0.79
C LEU A 125 -1.29 13.79 1.21
N ASP A 126 -2.13 14.57 1.90
CA ASP A 126 -1.73 15.90 2.37
C ASP A 126 -0.56 15.81 3.34
N GLY A 127 0.50 16.58 3.04
CA GLY A 127 1.76 16.56 3.80
C GLY A 127 2.78 15.51 3.37
N HIS A 128 2.44 14.64 2.39
CA HIS A 128 3.33 13.57 1.90
C HIS A 128 3.58 13.65 0.37
N PRO A 129 4.18 14.75 -0.13
CA PRO A 129 4.34 14.99 -1.57
C PRO A 129 5.23 13.93 -2.26
N GLU A 130 6.21 13.35 -1.57
CA GLU A 130 7.08 12.30 -2.11
C GLU A 130 6.28 11.03 -2.41
N VAL A 131 5.35 10.66 -1.52
CA VAL A 131 4.46 9.51 -1.72
C VAL A 131 3.49 9.76 -2.87
N LYS A 132 2.97 10.98 -3.00
CA LYS A 132 2.12 11.35 -4.15
C LYS A 132 2.89 11.23 -5.47
N ALA A 133 4.12 11.74 -5.53
CA ALA A 133 4.97 11.63 -6.71
C ALA A 133 5.29 10.18 -7.06
N HIS A 134 5.55 9.33 -6.05
CA HIS A 134 5.72 7.88 -6.24
C HIS A 134 4.49 7.24 -6.85
N MET A 135 3.31 7.49 -6.28
CA MET A 135 2.03 6.97 -6.78
C MET A 135 1.81 7.34 -8.25
N GLU A 136 1.98 8.62 -8.59
CA GLU A 136 1.83 9.11 -9.96
C GLU A 136 2.84 8.47 -10.92
N LYS A 137 4.11 8.39 -10.52
CA LYS A 137 5.18 7.75 -11.30
C LYS A 137 4.86 6.29 -11.61
N VAL A 138 4.48 5.51 -10.60
CA VAL A 138 4.17 4.08 -10.78
C VAL A 138 2.96 3.90 -11.69
N ARG A 139 1.87 4.65 -11.45
CA ARG A 139 0.63 4.55 -12.24
C ARG A 139 0.78 5.08 -13.66
N ALA A 140 1.82 5.87 -13.95
CA ALA A 140 2.16 6.32 -15.31
C ALA A 140 2.88 5.26 -16.16
N ILE A 141 3.31 4.13 -15.59
CA ILE A 141 3.94 3.04 -16.36
C ILE A 141 2.97 2.57 -17.46
N PRO A 142 3.36 2.56 -18.75
CA PRO A 142 2.40 2.42 -19.86
C PRO A 142 1.47 1.21 -19.76
N ASN A 143 2.02 0.03 -19.43
CA ASN A 143 1.23 -1.19 -19.29
C ASN A 143 0.27 -1.14 -18.09
N LEU A 144 0.71 -0.54 -16.97
CA LEU A 144 -0.13 -0.38 -15.78
C LEU A 144 -1.22 0.65 -16.02
N LYS A 145 -0.89 1.79 -16.65
CA LYS A 145 -1.85 2.83 -17.02
C LYS A 145 -2.95 2.27 -17.92
N LYS A 146 -2.57 1.53 -18.96
CA LYS A 146 -3.50 0.84 -19.86
C LYS A 146 -4.40 -0.13 -19.11
N TRP A 147 -3.85 -0.87 -18.15
CA TRP A 147 -4.64 -1.76 -17.29
C TRP A 147 -5.64 -0.98 -16.41
N ILE A 148 -5.20 0.11 -15.76
CA ILE A 148 -6.07 0.95 -14.93
C ILE A 148 -7.23 1.54 -15.73
N GLU A 149 -7.01 1.94 -16.98
CA GLU A 149 -8.05 2.49 -17.87
C GLU A 149 -9.07 1.44 -18.35
N THR A 150 -8.69 0.16 -18.35
CA THR A 150 -9.50 -0.94 -18.91
C THR A 150 -10.08 -1.89 -17.86
N ARG A 151 -9.57 -1.84 -16.62
CA ARG A 151 -10.05 -2.70 -15.53
C ARG A 151 -11.52 -2.44 -15.21
N PRO A 152 -12.28 -3.45 -14.77
CA PRO A 152 -13.65 -3.24 -14.29
C PRO A 152 -13.69 -2.19 -13.18
N SER A 153 -14.66 -1.27 -13.24
CA SER A 153 -14.87 -0.28 -12.19
C SER A 153 -15.48 -0.96 -10.95
N SER A 154 -14.85 -0.73 -9.79
CA SER A 154 -15.25 -1.23 -8.48
C SER A 154 -14.94 -0.19 -7.42
N SER A 155 -15.76 -0.14 -6.37
CA SER A 155 -15.57 0.83 -5.28
C SER A 155 -14.31 0.59 -4.43
N PHE A 156 -13.76 -0.63 -4.42
CA PHE A 156 -12.50 -1.08 -3.79
C PHE A 156 -12.24 -2.56 -4.10
#